data_AF-A0A9X9MA15-F1
#
_entry.id   AF-A0A9X9MA15-F1
#
_cell.length_a   1.000
_cell.length_b   1.000
_cell.length_c   1.000
_cell.angle_alpha   90.00
_cell.angle_beta   90.00
_cell.angle_gamma   90.00
#
_symmetry.space_group_name_H-M   'P 1'
#
loop_
_entity.id
_entity.type
_entity.pdbx_description
1 polymer ?
#
loop_
_entity_poly.entity_id
_entity_poly.type
_entity_poly.pdbx_seq_one_letter_code
_entity_poly.pdbx_strand_id
1 'polypeptide(L)'
;MTGFWPELPSSRSSPKRPIQRERGEVPAACSRDLLETRSGSFGRIRANRQGDTVDGEGMGTVQKGTPHKWRHDKTGRVHSVAQHVAGIAVNKQGKGKILATRMKVRLEHSNHSKSQATFLKR
;
A
#
# COMPACT_ATOMS: atom_id res chain seq x y z
N MET A 1 -7.36 -24.13 -60.23
CA MET A 1 -7.57 -22.74 -59.74
C MET A 1 -8.69 -22.78 -58.71
N THR A 2 -8.60 -21.93 -57.67
CA THR A 2 -9.43 -21.90 -56.44
C THR A 2 -9.05 -23.01 -55.44
N GLY A 3 -8.65 -22.78 -54.20
CA GLY A 3 -8.45 -21.56 -53.42
C GLY A 3 -8.35 -22.00 -51.95
N PHE A 4 -7.15 -22.37 -51.50
CA PHE A 4 -6.88 -22.71 -50.10
C PHE A 4 -6.60 -21.42 -49.33
N TRP A 5 -7.62 -20.87 -48.68
CA TRP A 5 -7.49 -19.83 -47.68
C TRP A 5 -7.80 -20.45 -46.30
N PRO A 6 -6.84 -20.51 -45.36
CA PRO A 6 -7.17 -20.86 -43.99
C PRO A 6 -7.80 -19.64 -43.31
N GLU A 7 -8.99 -19.83 -42.75
CA GLU A 7 -9.67 -18.85 -41.90
C GLU A 7 -8.80 -18.53 -40.68
N LEU A 8 -8.50 -17.25 -40.48
CA LEU A 8 -7.87 -16.73 -39.27
C LEU A 8 -8.87 -16.84 -38.10
N PRO A 9 -8.53 -17.49 -36.97
CA PRO A 9 -9.40 -17.46 -35.81
C PRO A 9 -9.45 -16.03 -35.23
N SER A 10 -10.65 -15.45 -35.32
CA SER A 10 -11.01 -14.16 -34.78
C SER A 10 -10.81 -14.10 -33.26
N SER A 11 -10.14 -13.03 -32.81
CA SER A 11 -10.16 -12.44 -31.46
C SER A 11 -10.44 -13.38 -30.27
N ARG A 12 -9.36 -13.83 -29.59
CA ARG A 12 -9.46 -14.23 -28.18
C ARG A 12 -9.85 -13.02 -27.34
N SER A 13 -11.13 -12.92 -26.97
CA SER A 13 -11.57 -12.05 -25.90
C SER A 13 -10.85 -12.45 -24.62
N SER A 14 -10.04 -11.53 -24.08
CA SER A 14 -9.36 -11.77 -22.80
C SER A 14 -10.42 -11.88 -21.69
N PRO A 15 -10.42 -12.93 -20.86
CA PRO A 15 -11.36 -13.02 -19.75
C PRO A 15 -11.01 -11.94 -18.73
N LYS A 16 -11.96 -11.04 -18.44
CA LYS A 16 -11.86 -10.13 -17.31
C LYS A 16 -11.79 -10.99 -16.04
N ARG A 17 -10.61 -11.04 -15.39
CA ARG A 17 -10.46 -11.74 -14.11
C ARG A 17 -11.50 -11.18 -13.13
N PRO A 18 -12.43 -12.00 -12.60
CA PRO A 18 -13.34 -11.54 -11.58
C PRO A 18 -12.53 -11.22 -10.32
N ILE A 19 -12.83 -10.09 -9.68
CA ILE A 19 -12.32 -9.76 -8.36
C ILE A 19 -12.92 -10.80 -7.41
N GLN A 20 -12.12 -11.80 -7.03
CA GLN A 20 -12.52 -12.80 -6.05
C GLN A 20 -12.84 -12.08 -4.74
N ARG A 21 -14.14 -12.02 -4.40
CA ARG A 21 -14.60 -11.69 -3.05
C ARG A 21 -14.54 -12.97 -2.25
N GLU A 22 -13.39 -13.20 -1.61
CA GLU A 22 -13.30 -14.25 -0.61
C GLU A 22 -14.05 -13.79 0.65
N ARG A 23 -15.03 -14.59 1.04
CA ARG A 23 -15.84 -14.39 2.24
C ARG A 23 -15.06 -14.95 3.42
N GLY A 24 -14.90 -14.15 4.48
CA GLY A 24 -14.76 -14.67 5.84
C GLY A 24 -13.36 -14.88 6.38
N GLU A 25 -12.29 -14.56 5.67
CA GLU A 25 -10.95 -14.49 6.25
C GLU A 25 -10.56 -13.04 6.50
N VAL A 26 -10.22 -12.71 7.75
CA VAL A 26 -9.46 -11.47 8.01
C VAL A 26 -8.19 -11.57 7.16
N PRO A 27 -7.95 -10.64 6.22
CA PRO A 27 -6.77 -10.72 5.38
C PRO A 27 -5.54 -10.73 6.28
N ALA A 28 -4.55 -11.58 5.98
CA ALA A 28 -3.32 -11.66 6.76
C ALA A 28 -2.66 -10.28 7.01
N ALA A 29 -2.87 -9.35 6.08
CA ALA A 29 -2.48 -7.94 6.17
C ALA A 29 -3.13 -7.13 7.32
N CYS A 30 -4.08 -7.70 8.07
CA CYS A 30 -4.72 -7.09 9.24
C CYS A 30 -4.75 -8.06 10.44
N SER A 31 -4.32 -9.31 10.24
CA SER A 31 -4.14 -10.26 11.33
C SER A 31 -2.84 -9.95 12.07
N ARG A 32 -2.91 -9.96 13.39
CA ARG A 32 -1.77 -9.68 14.26
C ARG A 32 -0.87 -10.92 14.28
N ASP A 33 0.41 -10.76 13.95
CA ASP A 33 1.35 -11.89 14.04
C ASP A 33 1.57 -12.26 15.52
N LEU A 34 1.52 -13.57 15.84
CA LEU A 34 1.71 -14.07 17.21
C LEU A 34 3.09 -13.70 17.80
N LEU A 35 4.10 -13.47 16.95
CA LEU A 35 5.43 -12.98 17.32
C LEU A 35 5.48 -11.47 17.60
N GLU A 36 4.45 -10.71 17.23
CA GLU A 36 4.23 -9.30 17.62
C GLU A 36 3.43 -9.18 18.94
N THR A 37 3.61 -10.16 19.83
CA THR A 37 3.10 -10.16 21.20
C THR A 37 3.83 -9.19 22.13
N ARG A 38 4.87 -8.52 21.63
CA ARG A 38 5.30 -7.24 22.18
C ARG A 38 4.71 -6.19 21.28
N SER A 39 3.71 -5.47 21.80
CA SER A 39 3.28 -4.17 21.31
C SER A 39 4.17 -3.70 20.17
N GLY A 40 3.72 -3.83 18.90
CA GLY A 40 4.19 -2.95 17.85
C GLY A 40 4.14 -1.58 18.51
N SER A 41 5.34 -1.10 18.87
CA SER A 41 5.44 -0.14 19.96
C SER A 41 4.51 0.98 19.59
N PHE A 42 3.59 1.38 20.47
CA PHE A 42 2.99 2.72 20.39
C PHE A 42 4.17 3.67 20.48
N GLY A 43 4.86 3.84 19.35
CA GLY A 43 6.31 3.91 19.32
C GLY A 43 6.73 5.33 19.40
N ARG A 44 6.10 6.08 20.34
CA ARG A 44 6.09 7.53 20.44
C ARG A 44 5.54 8.12 19.14
N ILE A 45 4.48 8.92 19.21
CA ILE A 45 4.09 9.75 18.07
C ILE A 45 5.31 10.63 17.77
N ARG A 46 6.08 10.27 16.76
CA ARG A 46 7.21 11.05 16.30
C ARG A 46 6.64 12.11 15.37
N ALA A 47 7.05 13.35 15.56
CA ALA A 47 6.60 14.44 14.72
C ALA A 47 7.14 14.21 13.31
N ASN A 48 6.25 13.83 12.39
CA ASN A 48 6.58 13.76 10.98
C ASN A 48 6.84 15.17 10.46
N ARG A 49 7.99 15.36 9.82
CA ARG A 49 8.27 16.56 9.03
C ARG A 49 7.91 16.30 7.57
N GLN A 50 7.59 17.39 6.90
CA GLN A 50 7.35 17.40 5.47
C GLN A 50 8.60 16.88 4.73
N GLY A 51 8.48 15.81 3.94
CA GLY A 51 9.59 15.18 3.23
C GLY A 51 10.20 13.93 3.88
N ASP A 52 9.83 13.60 5.13
CA ASP A 52 10.26 12.37 5.78
C ASP A 52 9.77 11.13 5.02
N THR A 53 10.52 10.03 5.13
CA THR A 53 10.14 8.75 4.54
C THR A 53 9.45 7.88 5.58
N VAL A 54 8.23 7.47 5.22
CA VAL A 54 7.30 6.80 6.11
C VAL A 54 6.66 5.61 5.42
N ASP A 55 6.39 4.59 6.22
CA ASP A 55 5.74 3.35 5.84
C ASP A 55 4.34 3.35 6.44
N GLY A 56 3.32 3.15 5.58
CA GLY A 56 1.93 3.06 6.00
C GLY A 56 1.55 1.62 6.34
N GLU A 57 1.46 1.32 7.63
CA GLU A 57 1.15 -0.01 8.16
C GLU A 57 -0.26 -0.04 8.76
N GLY A 58 -1.06 -1.00 8.33
CA GLY A 58 -2.44 -1.18 8.77
C GLY A 58 -2.54 -2.09 9.99
N MET A 59 -2.53 -1.47 11.16
CA MET A 59 -2.75 -2.17 12.42
C MET A 59 -4.24 -2.50 12.62
N GLY A 60 -4.54 -3.75 12.97
CA GLY A 60 -5.89 -4.21 13.32
C GLY A 60 -6.38 -3.74 14.70
N THR A 61 -5.51 -3.20 15.55
CA THR A 61 -5.85 -2.67 16.89
C THR A 61 -6.61 -1.35 16.83
N VAL A 62 -6.36 -0.53 15.81
CA VAL A 62 -7.08 0.73 15.57
C VAL A 62 -7.81 0.65 14.24
N GLN A 63 -9.14 0.54 14.32
CA GLN A 63 -10.03 0.44 13.17
C GLN A 63 -10.22 1.77 12.42
N LYS A 64 -10.08 2.90 13.12
CA LYS A 64 -10.30 4.22 12.55
C LYS A 64 -9.08 4.66 11.76
N GLY A 65 -9.25 4.95 10.47
CA GLY A 65 -8.17 5.46 9.62
C GLY A 65 -7.23 4.37 9.08
N THR A 66 -7.61 3.10 9.22
CA THR A 66 -6.86 1.97 8.67
C THR A 66 -6.74 2.12 7.15
N PRO A 67 -5.53 1.98 6.59
CA PRO A 67 -5.31 2.09 5.15
C PRO A 67 -6.01 0.96 4.39
N HIS A 68 -6.46 1.27 3.18
CA HIS A 68 -7.04 0.27 2.27
C HIS A 68 -6.00 -0.83 1.94
N LYS A 69 -6.42 -2.08 1.74
CA LYS A 69 -5.53 -3.25 1.51
C LYS A 69 -4.39 -3.00 0.50
N TRP A 70 -4.68 -2.36 -0.64
CA TRP A 70 -3.65 -2.03 -1.64
C TRP A 70 -2.54 -1.08 -1.14
N ARG A 71 -2.88 -0.22 -0.18
CA ARG A 71 -2.06 0.85 0.39
C ARG A 71 -1.16 0.38 1.52
N HIS A 72 -1.44 -0.82 2.04
CA HIS A 72 -0.66 -1.45 3.09
C HIS A 72 0.79 -1.67 2.63
N ASP A 73 1.74 -1.52 3.53
CA ASP A 73 3.18 -1.71 3.32
C ASP A 73 3.75 -0.89 2.15
N LYS A 74 3.16 0.28 1.89
CA LYS A 74 3.70 1.21 0.90
C LYS A 74 4.51 2.29 1.60
N THR A 75 5.79 2.33 1.26
CA THR A 75 6.69 3.43 1.59
C THR A 75 6.41 4.62 0.69
N GLY A 76 6.42 5.81 1.28
CA GLY A 76 6.32 7.05 0.54
C GLY A 76 6.93 8.21 1.29
N ARG A 77 6.90 9.37 0.65
CA ARG A 77 7.30 10.63 1.29
C ARG A 77 6.08 11.37 1.82
N VAL A 78 6.22 11.97 3.00
CA VAL A 78 5.19 12.84 3.56
C VAL A 78 5.03 14.08 2.67
N HIS A 79 3.80 14.38 2.22
CA HIS A 79 3.43 15.54 1.40
C HIS A 79 2.66 16.62 2.17
N SER A 80 1.97 16.22 3.24
CA SER A 80 1.24 17.13 4.12
C SER A 80 1.18 16.55 5.52
N VAL A 81 1.30 17.38 6.55
CA VAL A 81 1.17 16.96 7.95
C VAL A 81 0.01 17.72 8.58
N ALA A 82 -0.91 16.99 9.19
CA ALA A 82 -1.97 17.51 10.03
C ALA A 82 -1.86 16.92 11.44
N GLN A 83 -2.61 17.46 12.40
CA GLN A 83 -2.51 17.10 13.83
C GLN A 83 -2.61 15.59 14.11
N HIS A 84 -3.48 14.87 13.38
CA HIS A 84 -3.71 13.43 13.57
C HIS A 84 -3.46 12.59 12.32
N VAL A 85 -3.17 13.23 11.19
CA VAL A 85 -3.13 12.59 9.86
C VAL A 85 -1.89 13.04 9.12
N ALA A 86 -1.17 12.08 8.55
CA ALA A 86 -0.11 12.32 7.59
C ALA A 86 -0.62 12.00 6.19
N GLY A 87 -0.32 12.89 5.25
CA GLY A 87 -0.50 12.68 3.84
C GLY A 87 0.79 12.11 3.25
N ILE A 88 0.73 10.94 2.62
CA ILE A 88 1.90 10.24 2.05
C ILE A 88 1.73 10.17 0.52
N ALA A 89 2.76 10.54 -0.22
CA ALA A 89 2.84 10.33 -1.66
C ALA A 89 3.42 8.94 -1.95
N VAL A 90 2.61 8.08 -2.57
CA VAL A 90 2.95 6.69 -2.88
C VAL A 90 2.86 6.46 -4.38
N ASN A 91 3.83 5.72 -4.92
CA ASN A 91 3.85 5.33 -6.32
C ASN A 91 3.02 4.05 -6.52
N LYS A 92 1.88 4.19 -7.19
CA LYS A 92 1.02 3.07 -7.58
C LYS A 92 1.35 2.65 -9.00
N GLN A 93 1.63 1.38 -9.22
CA GLN A 93 1.63 0.83 -10.58
C GLN A 93 0.18 0.54 -11.01
N GLY A 94 -0.20 1.03 -12.19
CA GLY A 94 -1.49 0.74 -12.80
C GLY A 94 -1.34 0.64 -14.32
N LYS A 95 -1.86 -0.44 -14.93
CA LYS A 95 -1.94 -0.68 -16.39
C LYS A 95 -0.80 -0.03 -17.21
N GLY A 96 0.45 -0.38 -16.87
CA GLY A 96 1.65 0.05 -17.61
C GLY A 96 2.19 1.45 -17.28
N LYS A 97 1.65 2.15 -16.27
CA LYS A 97 2.11 3.47 -15.82
C LYS A 97 2.32 3.50 -14.31
N ILE A 98 3.25 4.33 -13.85
CA ILE A 98 3.46 4.63 -12.43
C ILE A 98 2.70 5.93 -12.13
N LEU A 99 1.67 5.82 -11.31
CA LEU A 99 0.84 6.94 -10.87
C LEU A 99 1.20 7.35 -9.45
N ALA A 100 1.59 8.61 -9.27
CA ALA A 100 1.78 9.19 -7.95
C ALA A 100 0.40 9.43 -7.31
N THR A 101 0.03 8.57 -6.36
CA THR A 101 -1.24 8.68 -5.63
C THR A 101 -0.97 9.17 -4.21
N ARG A 102 -1.80 10.09 -3.71
CA ARG A 102 -1.70 10.58 -2.33
C ARG A 102 -2.60 9.77 -1.41
N MET A 103 -2.08 9.38 -0.26
CA MET A 103 -2.76 8.58 0.75
C MET A 103 -2.85 9.38 2.04
N LYS A 104 -4.01 9.36 2.70
CA LYS A 104 -4.18 9.92 4.05
C LYS A 104 -4.13 8.77 5.03
N VAL A 105 -3.21 8.82 5.98
CA VAL A 105 -2.97 7.78 6.98
C VAL A 105 -2.89 8.46 8.34
N ARG A 106 -3.42 7.82 9.39
CA ARG A 106 -3.29 8.35 10.74
C ARG A 106 -1.88 8.17 11.28
N LEU A 107 -1.49 9.01 12.22
CA LEU A 107 -0.16 8.93 12.85
C LEU A 107 0.10 7.58 13.55
N GLU A 108 -0.97 6.90 14.00
CA GLU A 108 -0.90 5.56 14.61
C GLU A 108 -0.44 4.48 13.62
N HIS A 109 -0.78 4.66 12.34
CA HIS A 109 -0.52 3.72 11.24
C HIS A 109 0.71 4.12 10.41
N SER A 110 1.53 5.05 10.92
CA SER A 110 2.69 5.61 10.21
C SER A 110 3.97 5.25 10.95
N ASN A 111 4.81 4.43 10.34
CA ASN A 111 6.12 4.10 10.84
C ASN A 111 7.21 4.86 10.07
N HIS A 112 8.26 5.33 10.75
CA HIS A 112 9.39 5.93 10.06
C HIS A 112 10.30 4.84 9.48
N SER A 113 10.59 4.94 8.18
CA SER A 113 11.48 3.98 7.54
C SER A 113 12.93 4.22 7.99
N LYS A 114 13.68 3.13 8.20
CA LYS A 114 15.12 3.21 8.54
C LYS A 114 16.03 3.25 7.31
N SER A 115 15.47 3.16 6.10
CA SER A 115 16.25 3.05 4.85
C SER A 115 17.11 4.29 4.56
N GLN A 116 16.72 5.47 5.06
CA GLN A 116 17.49 6.70 4.88
C GLN A 116 18.54 6.94 5.96
N ALA A 117 18.48 6.21 7.08
CA ALA A 117 19.34 6.48 8.24
C ALA A 117 20.83 6.18 7.96
N THR A 118 21.12 5.22 7.08
CA THR A 118 22.50 4.89 6.67
C THR A 118 23.08 5.92 5.70
N PHE A 119 22.25 6.48 4.81
CA PHE A 119 22.66 7.53 3.89
C PHE A 119 22.95 8.85 4.61
N LEU A 120 22.10 9.24 5.59
CA LEU A 120 22.27 10.46 6.37
C LEU A 120 23.51 10.45 7.29
N LYS A 121 24.06 9.28 7.61
CA LYS A 121 25.22 9.12 8.50
C LYS A 121 26.56 9.11 7.76
N ARG A 122 26.54 9.10 6.44
CA ARG A 122 27.74 9.09 5.58
C ARG A 122 28.10 10.50 5.17
#